data_AF-A0A097KN85-F1
#
_entry.id   AF-A0A097KN85-F1
#
_cell.length_a   1.000
_cell.length_b   1.000
_cell.length_c   1.000
_cell.angle_alpha   90.00
_cell.angle_beta   90.00
_cell.angle_gamma   90.00
#
_symmetry.space_group_name_H-M   'P 1'
#
loop_
_entity.id
_entity.type
_entity.pdbx_description
1 polymer ?
#
loop_
_entity_poly.entity_id
_entity_poly.type
_entity_poly.pdbx_seq_one_letter_code
_entity_poly.pdbx_strand_id
1 'polypeptide(L)'
;MDNQTLCIYDQYISYLKAEKKNPQDKLEKHRILPAHANGTYDSCNVVLCTFKQHTLAHFYRYLSLKQKGDLIAYTFMCNQTEKGRLLMAAYAGRIGGTATNKKNKANKEFFYSVE
;
A
#
# COMPACT_ATOMS: atom_id res chain seq x y z
N MET A 1 0.91 -30.01 -14.62
CA MET A 1 0.72 -28.65 -14.07
C MET A 1 0.90 -28.79 -12.59
N ASP A 2 2.03 -28.31 -12.07
CA ASP A 2 2.39 -28.50 -10.67
C ASP A 2 1.35 -27.86 -9.77
N ASN A 3 0.73 -28.67 -8.93
CA ASN A 3 -0.22 -28.24 -7.92
C ASN A 3 0.58 -27.61 -6.78
N GLN A 4 1.19 -26.45 -7.03
CA GLN A 4 1.85 -25.68 -5.98
C GLN A 4 0.78 -25.24 -4.98
N THR A 5 0.84 -25.79 -3.78
CA THR A 5 0.04 -25.32 -2.65
C THR A 5 0.38 -23.86 -2.40
N LEU A 6 -0.48 -22.96 -2.88
CA LEU A 6 -0.37 -21.53 -2.63
C LEU A 6 -0.39 -21.28 -1.12
N CYS A 7 0.55 -20.46 -0.62
CA CYS A 7 0.54 -20.12 0.80
C CYS A 7 -0.69 -19.27 1.14
N ILE A 8 -1.01 -19.13 2.43
CA ILE A 8 -2.18 -18.36 2.88
C ILE A 8 -2.16 -16.92 2.36
N TYR A 9 -0.98 -16.32 2.20
CA TYR A 9 -0.85 -14.99 1.62
C TYR A 9 -1.27 -14.96 0.14
N ASP A 10 -0.78 -15.89 -0.68
CA ASP A 10 -1.12 -15.94 -2.11
C ASP A 10 -2.61 -16.22 -2.34
N GLN A 11 -3.19 -17.10 -1.51
CA GLN A 11 -4.63 -17.36 -1.49
C GLN A 11 -5.41 -16.08 -1.16
N TYR A 12 -4.97 -15.31 -0.15
CA TYR A 12 -5.62 -14.06 0.22
C TYR A 12 -5.49 -12.98 -0.86
N ILE A 13 -4.33 -12.85 -1.49
CA ILE A 13 -4.14 -11.93 -2.62
C ILE A 13 -5.05 -12.31 -3.79
N SER A 14 -5.20 -13.61 -4.08
CA SER A 14 -6.12 -14.10 -5.11
C SER A 14 -7.58 -13.74 -4.78
N TYR A 15 -7.98 -13.90 -3.52
CA TYR A 15 -9.27 -13.44 -3.03
C TYR A 15 -9.46 -11.94 -3.21
N LEU A 16 -8.50 -11.10 -2.80
CA LEU A 16 -8.59 -9.65 -2.94
C LEU A 16 -8.70 -9.18 -4.39
N LYS A 17 -8.08 -9.90 -5.33
CA LYS A 17 -8.18 -9.64 -6.78
C LYS A 17 -9.57 -9.99 -7.34
N ALA A 18 -10.19 -11.06 -6.84
CA ALA A 18 -11.49 -11.53 -7.31
C ALA A 18 -12.68 -10.82 -6.61
N GLU A 19 -12.46 -10.26 -5.43
CA GLU A 19 -13.50 -9.61 -4.64
C GLU A 19 -14.06 -8.36 -5.35
N LYS A 20 -15.39 -8.32 -5.51
CA LYS A 20 -16.10 -7.14 -5.99
C LYS A 20 -16.06 -6.04 -4.93
N LYS A 21 -15.44 -4.91 -5.26
CA LYS A 21 -15.35 -3.75 -4.35
C LYS A 21 -16.57 -2.85 -4.50
N ASN A 22 -17.07 -2.31 -3.40
CA ASN A 22 -18.09 -1.28 -3.46
C ASN A 22 -17.43 0.06 -3.86
N PRO A 23 -17.95 0.79 -4.87
CA PRO A 23 -17.42 2.10 -5.25
C PRO A 23 -17.38 3.14 -4.13
N GLN A 24 -18.20 2.97 -3.07
CA GLN A 24 -18.18 3.87 -1.91
C GLN A 24 -17.11 3.53 -0.87
N ASP A 25 -16.44 2.38 -1.00
CA ASP A 25 -15.40 1.99 -0.05
C ASP A 25 -14.15 2.86 -0.21
N LYS A 26 -13.56 3.24 0.92
CA LYS A 26 -12.23 3.86 0.94
C LYS A 26 -11.17 2.79 0.71
N LEU A 27 -10.71 2.69 -0.53
CA LEU A 27 -9.70 1.71 -0.95
C LEU A 27 -8.28 2.27 -0.87
N GLU A 28 -7.35 1.39 -0.51
CA GLU A 28 -5.91 1.63 -0.44
C GLU A 28 -5.19 0.71 -1.43
N LYS A 29 -4.07 1.18 -1.98
CA LYS A 29 -3.17 0.36 -2.79
C LYS A 29 -2.25 -0.43 -1.86
N HIS A 30 -2.36 -1.76 -1.89
CA HIS A 30 -1.40 -2.65 -1.26
C HIS A 30 -0.48 -3.25 -2.32
N ARG A 31 0.84 -3.18 -2.10
CA ARG A 31 1.81 -3.88 -2.96
C ARG A 31 1.98 -5.31 -2.47
N ILE A 32 1.84 -6.28 -3.36
CA ILE A 32 2.01 -7.71 -3.09
C ILE A 32 3.46 -7.98 -2.69
N LEU A 33 4.39 -7.63 -3.57
CA LEU A 33 5.81 -7.55 -3.26
C LEU A 33 6.15 -6.14 -2.75
N PRO A 34 6.87 -5.99 -1.62
CA PRO A 34 7.21 -4.68 -1.06
C PRO A 34 8.36 -4.02 -1.82
N ALA A 35 8.51 -2.70 -1.66
CA ALA A 35 9.56 -1.94 -2.35
C ALA A 35 10.99 -2.42 -2.03
N HIS A 36 11.28 -2.80 -0.79
CA HIS A 36 12.60 -3.31 -0.39
C HIS A 36 12.92 -4.68 -1.01
N ALA A 37 11.93 -5.37 -1.57
CA ALA A 37 12.10 -6.60 -2.35
C ALA A 37 11.85 -6.33 -3.85
N ASN A 38 12.11 -5.11 -4.33
CA ASN A 38 11.92 -4.67 -5.72
C ASN A 38 10.47 -4.65 -6.21
N GLY A 39 9.50 -4.66 -5.30
CA GLY A 39 8.08 -4.52 -5.65
C GLY A 39 7.73 -3.10 -6.09
N THR A 40 7.21 -2.98 -7.31
CA THR A 40 6.78 -1.72 -7.92
C THR A 40 5.28 -1.45 -7.69
N TYR A 41 4.78 -0.30 -8.14
CA TYR A 41 3.35 0.03 -8.15
C TYR A 41 2.65 -0.41 -9.44
N ASP A 42 3.23 -1.35 -10.18
CA ASP A 42 2.64 -1.87 -11.41
C ASP A 42 1.35 -2.63 -11.10
N SER A 43 0.40 -2.60 -12.03
CA SER A 43 -0.94 -3.17 -11.84
C SER A 43 -0.93 -4.66 -11.49
N CYS A 44 0.10 -5.41 -11.92
CA CYS A 44 0.27 -6.82 -11.58
C CYS A 44 0.68 -7.06 -10.12
N ASN A 45 1.38 -6.11 -9.50
CA ASN A 45 1.92 -6.17 -8.14
C ASN A 45 1.07 -5.39 -7.13
N VAL A 46 -0.06 -4.82 -7.53
CA VAL A 46 -0.91 -3.99 -6.68
C VAL A 46 -2.32 -4.54 -6.63
N VAL A 47 -2.90 -4.56 -5.42
CA VAL A 47 -4.33 -4.80 -5.21
C VAL A 47 -4.96 -3.61 -4.51
N LEU A 48 -6.21 -3.34 -4.87
CA LEU A 48 -7.03 -2.36 -4.16
C LEU A 48 -7.78 -3.08 -3.04
N CYS A 49 -7.65 -2.60 -1.82
CA CYS A 49 -8.22 -3.25 -0.65
C CYS A 49 -8.61 -2.22 0.41
N THR A 50 -9.57 -2.55 1.27
CA THR A 50 -9.91 -1.68 2.40
C THR A 50 -8.78 -1.67 3.42
N PHE A 51 -8.76 -0.69 4.33
CA PHE A 51 -7.76 -0.64 5.40
C PHE A 51 -7.69 -1.95 6.21
N LYS A 52 -8.85 -2.55 6.54
CA LYS A 52 -8.90 -3.83 7.26
C LYS A 52 -8.25 -4.96 6.45
N GLN A 53 -8.53 -5.02 5.15
CA GLN A 53 -7.93 -6.02 4.26
C GLN A 53 -6.43 -5.80 4.12
N HIS A 54 -5.99 -4.55 4.05
CA HIS A 54 -4.58 -4.19 4.00
C HIS A 54 -3.84 -4.66 5.27
N THR A 55 -4.43 -4.44 6.45
CA THR A 55 -3.91 -4.95 7.73
C THR A 55 -3.77 -6.47 7.70
N LEU A 56 -4.79 -7.19 7.24
CA LEU A 56 -4.77 -8.65 7.13
C LEU A 56 -3.74 -9.15 6.11
N ALA A 57 -3.54 -8.43 5.00
CA ALA A 57 -2.53 -8.79 4.00
C ALA A 57 -1.12 -8.82 4.62
N HIS A 58 -0.77 -7.82 5.44
CA HIS A 58 0.48 -7.86 6.21
C HIS A 58 0.53 -9.04 7.19
N PHE A 59 -0.55 -9.33 7.90
CA PHE A 59 -0.58 -10.46 8.83
C PHE A 59 -0.35 -11.81 8.12
N TYR A 60 -1.08 -12.09 7.04
CA TYR A 60 -0.94 -13.34 6.30
C TYR A 60 0.41 -13.47 5.59
N ARG A 61 0.98 -12.35 5.14
CA ARG A 61 2.34 -12.35 4.61
C ARG A 61 3.38 -12.66 5.68
N TYR A 62 3.22 -12.10 6.89
CA TYR A 62 4.03 -12.48 8.03
C TYR A 62 3.88 -13.97 8.38
N LEU A 63 2.66 -14.51 8.40
CA LEU A 63 2.46 -15.93 8.67
C LEU A 63 3.18 -16.82 7.65
N SER A 64 3.22 -16.41 6.39
CA SER A 64 3.82 -17.16 5.28
C SER A 64 5.35 -17.02 5.21
N LEU A 65 5.87 -15.80 5.36
CA LEU A 65 7.28 -15.46 5.08
C LEU A 65 8.10 -15.11 6.33
N LYS A 66 7.45 -14.97 7.49
CA LYS A 66 8.07 -14.60 8.79
C LYS A 66 8.88 -13.30 8.77
N GLN A 67 8.60 -12.41 7.82
CA GLN A 67 9.28 -11.12 7.72
C GLN A 67 8.81 -10.16 8.83
N LYS A 68 9.74 -9.72 9.69
CA LYS A 68 9.43 -8.84 10.83
C LYS A 68 8.75 -7.52 10.41
N GLY A 69 9.10 -6.99 9.24
CA GLY A 69 8.49 -5.76 8.72
C GLY A 69 6.97 -5.87 8.57
N ASP A 70 6.47 -7.04 8.15
CA ASP A 70 5.03 -7.27 8.02
C ASP A 70 4.32 -7.36 9.37
N LEU A 71 4.97 -7.96 10.39
CA LEU A 71 4.42 -7.98 11.75
C LEU A 71 4.37 -6.58 12.38
N ILE A 72 5.41 -5.77 12.15
CA ILE A 72 5.46 -4.38 12.60
C ILE A 72 4.32 -3.59 11.93
N ALA A 73 4.17 -3.71 10.61
CA ALA A 73 3.09 -3.06 9.87
C ALA A 73 1.72 -3.48 10.38
N TYR A 74 1.46 -4.78 10.54
CA TYR A 74 0.22 -5.31 11.12
C TYR A 74 -0.08 -4.71 12.49
N THR A 75 0.89 -4.78 13.41
CA THR A 75 0.74 -4.26 14.78
C THR A 75 0.45 -2.77 14.80
N PHE A 76 1.15 -2.00 13.94
CA PHE A 76 0.92 -0.57 13.82
C PHE A 76 -0.49 -0.27 13.31
N MET A 77 -0.94 -0.97 12.27
CA MET A 77 -2.25 -0.75 11.65
C MET A 77 -3.42 -1.17 12.56
N CYS A 78 -3.27 -2.23 13.35
CA CYS A 78 -4.29 -2.66 14.31
C CYS A 78 -4.66 -1.58 15.34
N ASN A 79 -3.72 -0.70 15.67
CA ASN A 79 -3.90 0.32 16.69
C ASN A 79 -4.32 1.69 16.11
N GLN A 80 -4.66 1.76 14.82
CA GLN A 80 -5.05 3.01 14.16
C GLN A 80 -6.55 3.21 14.12
N THR A 81 -6.99 4.42 14.48
CA THR A 81 -8.34 4.89 14.23
C THR A 81 -8.44 5.57 12.86
N GLU A 82 -9.62 5.55 12.23
CA GLU A 82 -9.83 6.24 10.95
C GLU A 82 -9.49 7.74 11.05
N LYS A 83 -9.96 8.41 12.12
CA LYS A 83 -9.64 9.83 12.37
C LYS A 83 -8.13 10.07 12.44
N GLY A 84 -7.40 9.20 13.15
CA GLY A 84 -5.94 9.27 13.24
C GLY A 84 -5.27 9.11 11.88
N ARG A 85 -5.74 8.15 11.07
CA ARG A 85 -5.21 7.94 9.70
C ARG A 85 -5.45 9.13 8.80
N LEU A 86 -6.65 9.71 8.81
CA LEU A 86 -6.99 10.89 8.01
C LEU A 86 -6.15 12.10 8.42
N LEU A 87 -5.98 12.33 9.72
CA LEU A 87 -5.12 13.39 10.24
C LEU A 87 -3.66 13.19 9.81
N MET A 88 -3.16 11.96 9.93
CA MET A 88 -1.79 11.62 9.52
C MET A 88 -1.58 11.82 8.02
N ALA A 89 -2.53 11.36 7.19
CA ALA A 89 -2.49 11.52 5.75
C ALA A 89 -2.46 13.01 5.34
N ALA A 90 -3.30 13.84 5.96
CA ALA A 90 -3.32 15.28 5.71
C ALA A 90 -1.98 15.94 6.10
N TYR A 91 -1.44 15.61 7.27
CA TYR A 91 -0.17 16.15 7.74
C TYR A 91 1.02 15.69 6.87
N ALA A 92 1.09 14.40 6.55
CA ALA A 92 2.12 13.83 5.67
C ALA A 92 2.04 14.41 4.26
N GLY A 93 0.83 14.58 3.72
CA GLY A 93 0.60 15.21 2.42
C GLY A 93 1.13 16.64 2.35
N ARG A 94 0.93 17.44 3.42
CA ARG A 94 1.47 18.80 3.51
C ARG A 94 3.00 18.84 3.50
N ILE A 95 3.64 17.96 4.27
CA ILE A 95 5.11 17.87 4.31
C ILE A 95 5.66 17.36 2.98
N GLY A 96 5.12 16.24 2.49
CA GLY A 96 5.53 15.60 1.26
C GLY A 96 5.35 16.52 0.05
N GLY A 97 4.20 17.19 -0.06
CA GLY A 97 3.94 18.16 -1.13
C GLY A 97 4.92 19.32 -1.11
N THR A 98 5.26 19.85 0.07
CA THR A 98 6.27 20.92 0.20
C THR A 98 7.64 20.44 -0.27
N ALA A 99 8.06 19.23 0.13
CA ALA A 99 9.33 18.64 -0.28
C ALA A 99 9.38 18.38 -1.78
N THR A 100 8.32 17.81 -2.36
CA THR A 100 8.19 17.58 -3.80
C THR A 100 8.25 18.90 -4.58
N ASN A 101 7.54 19.94 -4.14
CA ASN A 101 7.57 21.24 -4.80
C ASN A 101 8.97 21.86 -4.79
N LYS A 102 9.72 21.74 -3.69
CA LYS A 102 11.13 22.18 -3.62
C LYS A 102 11.99 21.41 -4.63
N LYS A 103 11.83 20.08 -4.72
CA LYS A 103 12.55 19.24 -5.68
C LYS A 103 12.22 19.61 -7.13
N ASN A 104 10.93 19.72 -7.46
CA ASN A 104 10.48 20.09 -8.81
C ASN A 104 11.01 21.48 -9.21
N LYS A 105 11.02 22.44 -8.27
CA LYS A 105 11.56 23.79 -8.53
C LYS A 105 13.06 23.74 -8.81
N ALA A 106 13.82 22.95 -8.05
CA ALA A 106 15.26 22.76 -8.29
C ALA A 106 15.51 22.08 -9.65
N ASN A 107 14.67 21.14 -10.05
CA ASN A 107 14.76 20.40 -11.30
C ASN A 107 14.17 21.15 -12.51
N LYS A 108 13.52 22.30 -12.31
CA LYS A 108 12.72 23.02 -13.32
C LYS A 108 11.64 22.14 -13.98
N GLU A 109 11.14 21.14 -13.27
CA GLU A 109 10.08 20.25 -13.74
C GLU A 109 8.72 20.86 -13.38
N PHE A 110 7.74 20.78 -14.29
CA PHE A 110 6.36 21.26 -14.09
C PHE A 110 6.20 22.78 -13.87
N PHE A 111 7.25 23.57 -14.13
CA PHE A 111 7.18 25.03 -14.17
C PHE A 111 7.43 25.49 -15.61
N TYR A 112 6.38 25.84 -16.33
CA TYR A 112 6.46 26.36 -17.70
C TYR A 112 6.30 27.88 -17.65
N SER A 113 7.35 28.62 -18.03
CA SER A 113 7.20 30.01 -18.42
C SER A 113 6.84 30.05 -19.90
N VAL A 114 5.76 30.75 -20.23
CA VAL A 114 5.56 31.22 -21.61
C VAL A 114 6.49 32.42 -21.74
N GLU A 115 7.55 32.29 -22.55
CA GLU A 115 8.22 33.48 -23.08
C GLU A 115 7.25 34.26 -23.97
#